data_AF-A0A352KPE4-F1
#
_entry.id   AF-A0A352KPE4-F1
#
_cell.length_a   1.000
_cell.length_b   1.000
_cell.length_c   1.000
_cell.angle_alpha   90.00
_cell.angle_beta   90.00
_cell.angle_gamma   90.00
#
_symmetry.space_group_name_H-M   'P 1'
#
loop_
_entity.id
_entity.type
_entity.pdbx_description
1 polymer ?
#
loop_
_entity_poly.entity_id
_entity_poly.type
_entity_poly.pdbx_seq_one_letter_code
_entity_poly.pdbx_strand_id
1 'polypeptide(L)' 'MDDLDNEEPIFPTAADDVEFARKSRIDNASYRLAYADEPFLLRDELRAVRLQLEWLKPDLIQQENQIESTVVI' A
#
# COMPACT_ATOMS: atom_id res chain seq x y z
N MET A 1 22.33 25.75 6.36
CA MET A 1 20.93 25.67 5.91
C MET A 1 20.58 24.22 6.11
N ASP A 2 19.98 24.01 7.27
CA ASP A 2 19.55 22.79 7.95
C ASP A 2 19.75 21.42 7.26
N ASP A 3 20.54 20.60 7.95
CA ASP A 3 20.54 19.13 7.91
C ASP A 3 19.20 18.59 8.48
N LEU A 4 18.11 18.81 7.75
CA LEU A 4 16.87 18.04 7.93
C LEU A 4 16.88 16.95 6.85
N ASP A 5 16.31 15.78 7.15
CA ASP A 5 16.09 14.66 6.21
C ASP A 5 17.03 13.45 6.36
N ASN A 6 17.38 13.07 7.59
CA ASN A 6 17.71 11.66 7.83
C ASN A 6 17.25 11.16 9.21
N GLU A 7 15.99 11.42 9.54
CA GLU A 7 15.32 10.72 10.64
C GLU A 7 14.74 9.41 10.08
N GLU A 8 15.21 8.26 10.59
CA GLU A 8 14.56 6.99 10.33
C GLU A 8 13.07 7.10 10.68
N PRO A 9 12.16 6.59 9.84
CA PRO A 9 10.73 6.71 10.10
C PRO A 9 10.41 6.07 11.46
N ILE A 10 9.79 6.86 12.34
CA ILE A 10 9.42 6.45 13.71
C ILE A 10 8.47 5.24 13.70
N PHE A 11 7.73 5.05 12.61
CA PHE A 11 6.78 3.95 12.43
C PHE A 11 7.25 2.99 11.32
N PRO A 12 7.04 1.67 11.50
CA PRO A 12 7.38 0.69 10.47
C PRO A 12 6.56 0.91 9.20
N THR A 13 7.14 0.55 8.05
CA THR A 13 6.41 0.57 6.78
C THR A 13 5.48 -0.64 6.67
N ALA A 14 4.51 -0.57 5.76
CA ALA A 14 3.66 -1.72 5.45
C ALA A 14 4.48 -2.94 4.98
N ALA A 15 5.64 -2.75 4.34
CA ALA A 15 6.53 -3.83 3.95
C ALA A 15 7.21 -4.48 5.17
N ASP A 16 7.63 -3.67 6.14
CA ASP A 16 8.23 -4.15 7.39
C ASP A 16 7.22 -4.97 8.19
N ASP A 17 5.98 -4.51 8.29
CA ASP A 17 4.88 -5.23 8.95
C ASP A 17 4.66 -6.62 8.34
N VAL A 18 4.70 -6.76 7.01
CA VAL A 18 4.61 -8.08 6.34
C VAL A 18 5.75 -8.99 6.78
N GLU A 19 6.97 -8.47 6.83
CA GLU A 19 8.14 -9.23 7.27
C GLU A 19 8.05 -9.61 8.76
N PHE A 20 7.52 -8.76 9.62
CA PHE A 20 7.25 -9.09 11.03
C PHE A 20 6.15 -10.14 11.17
N ALA A 21 5.05 -10.01 10.41
CA ALA A 21 3.96 -10.97 10.41
C ALA A 21 4.42 -12.35 9.92
N ARG A 22 5.28 -12.42 8.91
CA ARG A 22 5.90 -13.68 8.44
C ARG A 22 6.75 -14.37 9.50
N LYS A 23 7.43 -13.59 10.35
CA LYS A 23 8.22 -14.13 11.48
C LYS A 23 7.32 -14.62 12.62
N SER A 24 6.12 -14.07 12.74
CA SER A 24 5.12 -14.52 13.70
C SER A 24 4.57 -15.89 13.28
N ARG A 25 4.64 -16.90 14.16
CA ARG A 25 4.09 -18.25 13.91
C ARG A 25 2.55 -18.30 14.05
N ILE A 26 1.87 -17.18 13.84
CA ILE A 26 0.40 -17.07 14.00
C ILE A 26 -0.24 -17.33 12.63
N ASP A 27 -0.75 -18.55 12.45
CA ASP A 27 -1.31 -19.00 11.16
C ASP A 27 -2.83 -18.75 11.01
N ASN A 28 -3.46 -18.02 11.93
CA ASN A 28 -4.90 -17.77 11.90
C ASN A 28 -5.25 -16.63 10.92
N ALA A 29 -6.21 -16.89 10.03
CA ALA A 29 -6.66 -15.95 9.00
C ALA A 29 -7.09 -14.57 9.55
N SER A 30 -7.64 -14.51 10.77
CA SER A 30 -8.14 -13.27 11.39
C SER A 30 -7.02 -12.29 11.75
N TYR A 31 -5.77 -12.74 11.81
CA TYR A 31 -4.60 -11.93 12.15
C TYR A 31 -3.73 -11.60 10.93
N ARG A 32 -4.16 -12.00 9.73
CA ARG A 32 -3.44 -11.64 8.50
C ARG A 32 -3.62 -10.15 8.23
N LEU A 33 -2.54 -9.52 7.83
CA LEU A 33 -2.54 -8.11 7.43
C LEU A 33 -3.45 -7.96 6.21
N ALA A 34 -4.38 -7.01 6.26
CA ALA A 34 -5.40 -6.85 5.22
C ALA A 34 -4.81 -6.61 3.82
N TYR A 35 -3.69 -5.90 3.73
CA TYR A 35 -2.97 -5.63 2.47
C TYR A 35 -2.12 -6.81 1.98
N ALA A 36 -1.96 -7.86 2.78
CA ALA A 36 -1.29 -9.11 2.42
C ALA A 36 -2.26 -10.31 2.34
N ASP A 37 -3.57 -10.09 2.53
CA ASP A 37 -4.62 -11.09 2.46
C ASP A 37 -5.42 -10.93 1.16
N GLU A 38 -4.98 -11.61 0.10
CA GLU A 38 -5.63 -11.58 -1.20
C GLU A 38 -7.09 -12.10 -1.14
N PRO A 39 -7.41 -13.25 -0.50
CA PRO A 39 -8.80 -13.68 -0.33
C PRO A 39 -9.69 -12.65 0.36
N PHE A 40 -9.18 -11.89 1.33
CA PHE A 40 -9.89 -10.77 1.93
C PHE A 40 -10.14 -9.66 0.90
N LEU A 41 -9.11 -9.20 0.20
CA LEU A 41 -9.21 -8.13 -0.79
C LEU A 41 -10.12 -8.46 -1.97
N LEU A 42 -10.34 -9.74 -2.31
CA LEU A 42 -11.20 -10.19 -3.41
C LEU A 42 -12.70 -10.28 -3.06
N ARG A 43 -13.09 -10.06 -1.80
CA ARG A 43 -14.49 -10.13 -1.35
C ARG A 43 -15.39 -9.12 -2.05
N ASP A 44 -16.65 -9.46 -2.30
CA ASP A 44 -17.57 -8.58 -3.04
C ASP A 44 -17.85 -7.26 -2.31
N GLU A 45 -17.87 -7.27 -0.98
CA GLU A 45 -18.10 -6.11 -0.13
C GLU A 45 -16.98 -5.05 -0.27
N LEU A 46 -15.76 -5.47 -0.64
CA LEU A 46 -14.62 -4.58 -0.80
C LEU A 46 -14.48 -3.98 -2.21
N ARG A 47 -15.49 -4.13 -3.07
CA ARG A 47 -15.46 -3.59 -4.44
C ARG A 47 -15.19 -2.09 -4.48
N ALA A 48 -15.80 -1.30 -3.58
CA ALA A 48 -15.58 0.13 -3.52
C ALA A 48 -14.12 0.49 -3.18
N VAL A 49 -13.51 -0.26 -2.26
CA VAL A 49 -12.09 -0.09 -1.89
C VAL A 49 -11.17 -0.49 -3.05
N ARG A 50 -11.45 -1.60 -3.74
CA ARG A 50 -10.69 -2.00 -4.94
C ARG A 50 -10.75 -0.93 -6.02
N LEU A 51 -11.94 -0.36 -6.28
CA LEU A 51 -12.08 0.71 -7.27
C LEU A 51 -11.24 1.93 -6.90
N GLN A 52 -11.19 2.30 -5.62
CA GLN A 52 -10.33 3.37 -5.13
C GLN A 52 -8.84 3.06 -5.35
N LEU A 53 -8.40 1.82 -5.10
CA LEU A 53 -7.02 1.40 -5.37
C LEU A 53 -6.69 1.44 -6.86
N GLU A 54 -7.59 0.96 -7.73
CA GLU A 54 -7.40 1.02 -9.18
C GLU A 54 -7.32 2.46 -9.70
N TRP A 55 -8.02 3.41 -9.05
CA TRP A 55 -7.90 4.83 -9.38
C TRP A 55 -6.60 5.45 -8.85
N LEU A 56 -6.09 5.02 -7.70
CA LEU A 56 -4.84 5.52 -7.13
C LEU A 56 -3.60 5.04 -7.90
N LYS A 57 -3.59 3.81 -8.43
CA LYS A 57 -2.48 3.26 -9.23
C LYS A 57 -2.01 4.21 -10.35
N PRO A 58 -2.86 4.69 -11.27
CA PRO A 58 -2.43 5.57 -12.34
C PRO A 58 -1.96 6.93 -11.82
N ASP A 59 -2.48 7.43 -10.71
CA ASP A 59 -2.03 8.68 -10.10
C ASP A 59 -0.58 8.54 -9.60
N LEU A 60 -0.30 7.48 -8.84
CA LEU A 60 1.07 7.18 -8.35
C LEU A 60 2.05 6.98 -9.50
N ILE A 61 1.67 6.21 -10.52
CA ILE A 61 2.54 5.97 -11.69
C ILE A 61 2.84 7.29 -12.43
N GLN A 62 1.84 8.16 -12.60
CA GLN A 62 2.07 9.47 -13.25
C GLN A 62 3.01 10.34 -12.41
N GLN A 63 2.86 10.35 -11.08
CA GLN A 63 3.76 11.07 -10.18
C GLN A 63 5.19 10.53 -10.24
N GLU A 64 5.37 9.21 -10.20
CA GLU A 64 6.68 8.55 -10.33
C GLU A 64 7.38 8.90 -11.65
N ASN A 65 6.61 9.08 -12.73
CA ASN A 65 7.11 9.46 -14.05
C ASN A 65 7.14 10.97 -14.29
N GLN A 66 6.85 11.80 -13.28
CA GLN A 66 6.85 13.27 -13.37
C GLN A 66 5.93 13.82 -14.47
N ILE A 67 4.79 13.18 -14.71
CA ILE A 67 3.81 13.61 -15.73
C ILE A 67 2.94 14.73 -15.14
N GLU A 68 3.04 15.93 -15.71
CA GLU A 68 2.28 17.10 -15.24
C GLU A 68 0.90 17.26 -15.93
N SER A 69 0.70 16.69 -17.13
CA SER A 69 -0.54 16.82 -17.90
C SER A 69 -0.74 15.69 -18.90
N THR A 70 -2.00 15.30 -19.13
CA THR A 70 -2.42 14.29 -20.11
C THR A 70 -3.47 14.87 -21.06
N VAL A 71 -3.42 14.47 -22.34
CA VAL A 71 -4.38 14.89 -23.39
C VAL A 71 -5.31 13.73 -23.75
N VAL A 72 -6.62 13.97 -23.76
CA VAL A 72 -7.66 13.00 -24.15
C VAL A 72 -8.19 13.37 -25.54
N ILE A 73 -8.30 12.38 -26.44
CA ILE A 73 -8.75 12.53 -27.84
C ILE A 73 -10.03 11.73 -28.06
#